data_AF-A0A1B8RRQ6-F1
#
_entry.id   AF-A0A1B8RRQ6-F1
#
_cell.length_a   1.000
_cell.length_b   1.000
_cell.length_c   1.000
_cell.angle_alpha   90.00
_cell.angle_beta   90.00
_cell.angle_gamma   90.00
#
_symmetry.space_group_name_H-M   'P 1'
#
loop_
_entity.id
_entity.type
_entity.pdbx_description
1 polymer ?
#
loop_
_entity_poly.entity_id
_entity_poly.type
_entity_poly.pdbx_seq_one_letter_code
_entity_poly.pdbx_strand_id
1 'polypeptide(L)'
;MWLFSEEKIAKEYADYYNLKLKGEYLIKKIPFEELSLESYRAMFSGVGKLIVDEGREYLACSLYDLVNQCLIKNGQDSILERKEYIVMNILNSIKYCNTKLWVVPKEGTNFNDIIFNKFAPAIERGSVRFFINKNESSTYSKKLGHTNGISIDLDMSSFNTIIESLLKSEAKGVKFIINSIESDITIEKLNSLLSKMN
;
A
#
# COMPACT_ATOMS: atom_id res chain seq x y z
N MET A 1 -14.04 -1.82 -4.57
CA MET A 1 -14.78 -1.67 -5.84
C MET A 1 -16.05 -2.49 -5.73
N TRP A 2 -17.19 -1.88 -6.07
CA TRP A 2 -18.48 -2.58 -6.16
C TRP A 2 -18.82 -2.71 -7.64
N LEU A 3 -19.14 -3.92 -8.08
CA LEU A 3 -19.58 -4.22 -9.44
C LEU A 3 -21.03 -4.67 -9.39
N PHE A 4 -21.79 -4.16 -10.35
CA PHE A 4 -23.19 -4.49 -10.55
C PHE A 4 -23.37 -4.86 -12.02
N SER A 5 -24.13 -5.91 -12.31
CA SER A 5 -24.45 -6.28 -13.70
C SER A 5 -25.42 -5.27 -14.35
N GLU A 6 -26.28 -4.63 -13.55
CA GLU A 6 -27.32 -3.72 -14.01
C GLU A 6 -27.10 -2.28 -13.53
N GLU A 7 -27.28 -1.32 -14.45
CA GLU A 7 -27.17 0.12 -14.14
C GLU A 7 -28.20 0.57 -13.09
N LYS A 8 -29.39 -0.04 -13.10
CA LYS A 8 -30.46 0.28 -12.14
C LYS A 8 -30.01 -0.01 -10.71
N ILE A 9 -29.43 -1.18 -10.46
CA ILE A 9 -28.94 -1.59 -9.14
C ILE A 9 -27.80 -0.66 -8.70
N ALA A 10 -26.88 -0.34 -9.61
CA ALA A 10 -25.78 0.58 -9.31
C ALA A 10 -26.30 1.98 -8.89
N LYS A 11 -27.35 2.50 -9.57
CA LYS A 11 -27.97 3.79 -9.24
C LYS A 11 -28.69 3.76 -7.90
N GLU A 12 -29.43 2.69 -7.59
CA GLU A 12 -30.07 2.50 -6.29
C GLU A 12 -29.04 2.46 -5.15
N TYR A 13 -27.90 1.77 -5.36
CA TYR A 13 -26.80 1.76 -4.41
C TYR A 13 -26.17 3.14 -4.22
N ALA A 14 -25.92 3.85 -5.33
CA ALA A 14 -25.36 5.19 -5.29
C ALA A 14 -26.30 6.21 -4.63
N ASP A 15 -27.62 6.06 -4.80
CA ASP A 15 -28.62 6.83 -4.06
C ASP A 15 -28.53 6.58 -2.55
N TYR A 16 -28.51 5.31 -2.15
CA TYR A 16 -28.49 4.92 -0.73
C TYR A 16 -27.29 5.49 0.02
N TYR A 17 -26.09 5.47 -0.59
CA TYR A 17 -24.86 5.99 0.02
C TYR A 17 -24.55 7.45 -0.35
N ASN A 18 -25.46 8.15 -1.04
CA ASN A 18 -25.28 9.52 -1.52
C ASN A 18 -23.98 9.71 -2.34
N LEU A 19 -23.69 8.75 -3.23
CA LEU A 19 -22.54 8.76 -4.15
C LEU A 19 -22.88 9.57 -5.40
N LYS A 20 -23.13 10.87 -5.21
CA LYS A 20 -23.43 11.84 -6.26
C LYS A 20 -22.54 13.06 -6.17
N LEU A 21 -22.06 13.54 -7.31
CA LEU A 21 -21.37 14.82 -7.39
C LEU A 21 -22.10 15.70 -8.40
N LYS A 22 -22.59 16.87 -7.94
CA LYS A 22 -23.35 17.83 -8.77
C LYS A 22 -24.56 17.20 -9.50
N GLY A 23 -25.21 16.22 -8.86
CA GLY A 23 -26.38 15.53 -9.42
C GLY A 23 -26.06 14.33 -10.31
N GLU A 24 -24.79 14.11 -10.66
CA GLU A 24 -24.36 12.94 -11.42
C GLU A 24 -23.97 11.78 -10.49
N TYR A 25 -24.39 10.57 -10.84
CA TYR A 25 -24.00 9.36 -10.12
C TYR A 25 -22.51 9.07 -10.33
N LEU A 26 -21.80 8.78 -9.25
CA LEU A 26 -20.39 8.36 -9.29
C LEU A 26 -20.27 6.88 -9.68
N ILE A 27 -20.82 6.52 -10.83
CA ILE A 27 -20.84 5.15 -11.38
C ILE A 27 -20.14 5.17 -12.73
N LYS A 28 -19.30 4.17 -12.99
CA LYS A 28 -18.62 3.97 -14.28
C LYS A 28 -19.08 2.66 -14.89
N LYS A 29 -19.56 2.71 -16.13
CA LYS A 29 -19.79 1.49 -16.94
C LYS A 29 -18.44 0.97 -17.43
N ILE A 30 -18.18 -0.32 -17.21
CA ILE A 30 -16.94 -0.99 -17.61
C ILE A 30 -17.31 -2.15 -18.54
N PRO A 31 -16.81 -2.17 -19.80
CA PRO A 31 -16.91 -3.35 -20.65
C PRO A 31 -16.25 -4.56 -19.99
N PHE A 32 -16.81 -5.75 -20.19
CA PHE A 32 -16.30 -6.96 -19.54
C PHE A 32 -14.83 -7.25 -19.91
N GLU A 33 -14.46 -6.96 -21.16
CA GLU A 33 -13.11 -7.12 -21.69
C GLU A 33 -12.09 -6.18 -21.01
N GLU A 34 -12.55 -5.02 -20.54
CA GLU A 34 -11.73 -4.03 -19.83
C GLU A 34 -11.64 -4.29 -18.32
N LEU A 35 -12.47 -5.19 -17.77
CA LEU A 35 -12.55 -5.42 -16.33
C LEU A 35 -11.19 -5.81 -15.72
N SER A 36 -10.38 -6.58 -16.45
CA SER A 36 -9.05 -6.98 -16.01
C SER A 36 -8.11 -5.78 -15.88
N LEU A 37 -8.09 -4.90 -16.88
CA LEU A 37 -7.30 -3.68 -16.92
C LEU A 37 -7.76 -2.67 -15.85
N GLU A 38 -9.07 -2.50 -15.69
CA GLU A 38 -9.63 -1.61 -14.68
C GLU A 38 -9.37 -2.14 -13.27
N SER A 39 -9.45 -3.46 -13.05
CA SER A 39 -9.07 -4.08 -11.78
C SER A 39 -7.57 -3.90 -11.49
N TYR A 40 -6.71 -4.04 -12.50
CA TYR A 40 -5.28 -3.77 -12.39
C TYR A 40 -5.02 -2.31 -12.00
N ARG A 41 -5.67 -1.34 -12.63
CA ARG A 41 -5.53 0.09 -12.27
C ARG A 41 -6.05 0.37 -10.86
N ALA A 42 -7.20 -0.21 -10.51
CA ALA A 42 -7.83 -0.02 -9.21
C ALA A 42 -6.96 -0.51 -8.05
N MET A 43 -6.18 -1.58 -8.23
CA MET A 43 -5.32 -2.11 -7.16
C MET A 43 -4.24 -1.11 -6.72
N PHE A 44 -3.73 -0.30 -7.67
CA PHE A 44 -2.77 0.78 -7.41
C PHE A 44 -3.43 2.11 -7.01
N SER A 45 -4.76 2.16 -7.03
CA SER A 45 -5.58 3.34 -6.74
C SER A 45 -6.33 3.23 -5.40
N GLY A 46 -5.78 2.51 -4.43
CA GLY A 46 -6.38 2.40 -3.10
C GLY A 46 -7.39 1.26 -2.92
N VAL A 47 -7.68 0.46 -3.95
CA VAL A 47 -8.70 -0.58 -3.87
C VAL A 47 -8.08 -1.93 -3.52
N GLY A 48 -8.36 -2.46 -2.32
CA GLY A 48 -7.92 -3.81 -1.92
C GLY A 48 -8.98 -4.91 -2.08
N LYS A 49 -10.25 -4.54 -2.23
CA LYS A 49 -11.39 -5.48 -2.22
C LYS A 49 -12.34 -5.24 -3.38
N LEU A 50 -12.82 -6.33 -3.95
CA LEU A 50 -13.90 -6.37 -4.91
C LEU A 50 -15.15 -6.96 -4.28
N ILE A 51 -16.29 -6.36 -4.55
CA ILE A 51 -17.61 -6.89 -4.23
C ILE A 51 -18.43 -6.90 -5.53
N VAL A 52 -18.98 -8.05 -5.88
CA VAL A 52 -19.97 -8.18 -6.96
C VAL A 52 -21.31 -8.37 -6.27
N ASP A 53 -22.25 -7.46 -6.49
CA ASP A 53 -23.54 -7.45 -5.82
C ASP A 53 -24.67 -7.43 -6.86
N GLU A 54 -25.55 -8.42 -6.78
CA GLU A 54 -26.70 -8.60 -7.67
C GLU A 54 -28.03 -8.34 -6.91
N GLY A 55 -27.96 -7.54 -5.84
CA GLY A 55 -29.08 -7.06 -5.03
C GLY A 55 -29.55 -8.02 -3.94
N ARG A 56 -29.56 -9.34 -4.19
CA ARG A 56 -29.95 -10.36 -3.18
C ARG A 56 -28.77 -11.13 -2.61
N GLU A 57 -27.74 -11.33 -3.41
CA GLU A 57 -26.54 -12.06 -3.07
C GLU A 57 -25.33 -11.25 -3.50
N TYR A 58 -24.25 -11.33 -2.73
CA TYR A 58 -22.98 -10.71 -3.08
C TYR A 58 -21.82 -11.69 -2.95
N LEU A 59 -20.86 -11.55 -3.86
CA LEU A 59 -19.56 -12.20 -3.79
C LEU A 59 -18.52 -11.16 -3.40
N ALA A 60 -17.68 -11.47 -2.42
CA ALA A 60 -16.56 -10.63 -2.03
C ALA A 60 -15.23 -11.36 -2.23
N CYS A 61 -14.27 -10.70 -2.88
CA CYS A 61 -12.92 -11.25 -3.06
C CYS A 61 -11.84 -10.18 -2.94
N SER A 62 -10.59 -10.63 -2.79
CA SER A 62 -9.42 -9.74 -2.88
C SER A 62 -9.28 -9.26 -4.33
N LEU A 63 -9.10 -7.95 -4.52
CA LEU A 63 -8.83 -7.43 -5.87
C LEU A 63 -7.52 -7.99 -6.41
N TYR A 64 -6.53 -8.18 -5.53
CA TYR A 64 -5.22 -8.72 -5.89
C TYR A 64 -5.32 -10.16 -6.40
N ASP A 65 -6.21 -10.98 -5.81
CA ASP A 65 -6.46 -12.34 -6.29
C ASP A 65 -7.03 -12.31 -7.71
N LEU A 66 -8.02 -11.45 -7.98
CA LEU A 66 -8.58 -11.31 -9.33
C LEU A 66 -7.52 -10.91 -10.35
N VAL A 67 -6.74 -9.86 -10.06
CA VAL A 67 -5.70 -9.36 -10.97
C VAL A 67 -4.66 -10.45 -11.25
N ASN A 68 -4.14 -11.12 -10.22
CA ASN A 68 -3.18 -12.20 -10.39
C ASN A 68 -3.76 -13.35 -11.24
N GLN A 69 -5.01 -13.76 -11.01
CA GLN A 69 -5.65 -14.81 -11.80
C GLN A 69 -5.81 -14.42 -13.27
N CYS A 70 -6.14 -13.15 -13.56
CA CYS A 70 -6.19 -12.64 -14.93
C CYS A 70 -4.81 -12.70 -15.62
N LEU A 71 -3.74 -12.32 -14.93
CA LEU A 71 -2.37 -12.35 -15.47
C LEU A 71 -1.90 -13.79 -15.74
N ILE A 72 -2.11 -14.69 -14.78
CA ILE A 72 -1.74 -16.10 -14.90
C ILE A 72 -2.45 -16.76 -16.09
N LYS A 73 -3.75 -16.47 -16.29
CA LYS A 73 -4.50 -16.96 -17.46
C LYS A 73 -3.93 -16.46 -18.79
N ASN A 74 -3.28 -15.30 -18.79
CA ASN A 74 -2.62 -14.71 -19.95
C ASN A 74 -1.13 -15.13 -20.07
N GLY A 75 -0.67 -16.10 -19.28
CA GLY A 75 0.72 -16.58 -19.31
C GLY A 75 1.73 -15.63 -18.67
N GLN A 76 1.28 -14.72 -17.82
CA GLN A 76 2.12 -13.75 -17.10
C GLN A 76 2.26 -14.12 -15.62
N ASP A 77 3.36 -13.72 -15.00
CA ASP A 77 3.58 -13.91 -13.57
C ASP A 77 2.64 -13.06 -12.71
N SER A 78 2.32 -13.55 -11.52
CA SER A 78 1.57 -12.78 -10.51
C SER A 78 2.36 -11.53 -10.08
N ILE A 79 1.66 -10.42 -9.85
CA ILE A 79 2.28 -9.18 -9.33
C ILE A 79 2.67 -9.36 -7.87
N LEU A 80 1.77 -9.93 -7.08
CA LEU A 80 1.88 -10.05 -5.63
C LEU A 80 1.66 -11.49 -5.20
N GLU A 81 2.46 -11.97 -4.27
CA GLU A 81 2.15 -13.14 -3.47
C GLU A 81 1.13 -12.78 -2.39
N ARG A 82 0.35 -13.76 -1.91
CA ARG A 82 -0.67 -13.52 -0.88
C ARG A 82 -0.13 -12.87 0.39
N LYS A 83 1.12 -13.19 0.80
CA LYS A 83 1.78 -12.58 1.96
C LYS A 83 2.08 -11.09 1.76
N GLU A 84 2.16 -10.61 0.52
CA GLU A 84 2.49 -9.23 0.16
C GLU A 84 1.25 -8.34 0.02
N TYR A 85 0.03 -8.90 0.05
CA TYR A 85 -1.21 -8.12 -0.03
C TYR A 85 -1.30 -7.09 1.10
N ILE A 86 -0.75 -7.43 2.26
CA ILE A 86 -0.71 -6.53 3.40
C ILE A 86 0.22 -5.33 3.16
N VAL A 87 1.34 -5.54 2.45
CA VAL A 87 2.23 -4.45 2.01
C VAL A 87 1.48 -3.53 1.07
N MET A 88 0.81 -4.08 0.06
CA MET A 88 0.03 -3.27 -0.90
C MET A 88 -1.07 -2.45 -0.20
N ASN A 89 -1.75 -3.05 0.79
CA ASN A 89 -2.75 -2.33 1.61
C ASN A 89 -2.13 -1.17 2.40
N ILE A 90 -0.93 -1.33 2.95
CA ILE A 90 -0.22 -0.24 3.65
C ILE A 90 0.12 0.88 2.67
N LEU A 91 0.71 0.55 1.51
CA LEU A 91 1.05 1.55 0.49
C LEU A 91 -0.16 2.38 0.08
N ASN A 92 -1.28 1.69 -0.18
CA ASN A 92 -2.56 2.32 -0.48
C ASN A 92 -3.06 3.20 0.68
N SER A 93 -2.91 2.74 1.93
CA SER A 93 -3.37 3.48 3.10
C SER A 93 -2.52 4.72 3.40
N ILE A 94 -1.21 4.68 3.13
CA ILE A 94 -0.32 5.85 3.24
C ILE A 94 -0.72 6.87 2.18
N LYS A 95 -0.89 6.44 0.93
CA LYS A 95 -1.16 7.34 -0.20
C LYS A 95 -2.56 7.96 -0.16
N TYR A 96 -3.59 7.18 0.15
CA TYR A 96 -4.99 7.59 -0.01
C TYR A 96 -5.74 7.80 1.31
N CYS A 97 -5.27 7.23 2.42
CA CYS A 97 -5.95 7.28 3.71
C CYS A 97 -5.16 8.03 4.80
N ASN A 98 -4.08 8.74 4.44
CA ASN A 98 -3.20 9.46 5.38
C ASN A 98 -2.70 8.59 6.55
N THR A 99 -2.53 7.28 6.32
CA THR A 99 -1.96 6.40 7.34
C THR A 99 -0.49 6.74 7.53
N LYS A 100 -0.09 6.93 8.78
CA LYS A 100 1.29 7.25 9.13
C LYS A 100 2.19 6.03 9.02
N LEU A 101 3.36 6.23 8.45
CA LEU A 101 4.40 5.21 8.38
C LEU A 101 5.62 5.73 9.12
N TRP A 102 6.17 4.92 10.01
CA TRP A 102 7.28 5.32 10.86
C TRP A 102 8.54 4.54 10.51
N VAL A 103 9.69 5.20 10.57
CA VAL A 103 11.00 4.56 10.40
C VAL A 103 11.97 5.00 11.48
N VAL A 104 12.92 4.13 11.80
CA VAL A 104 14.03 4.48 12.70
C VAL A 104 15.21 4.96 11.86
N PRO A 105 15.75 6.16 12.09
CA PRO A 105 16.97 6.62 11.42
C PRO A 105 18.21 5.84 11.89
N LYS A 106 19.25 5.86 11.06
CA LYS A 106 20.57 5.32 11.38
C LYS A 106 21.12 5.98 12.65
N GLU A 107 21.84 5.21 13.46
CA GLU A 107 22.56 5.74 14.62
C GLU A 107 23.49 6.90 14.22
N GLY A 108 23.51 7.95 15.05
CA GLY A 108 24.27 9.18 14.77
C GLY A 108 23.54 10.22 13.89
N THR A 109 22.32 9.93 13.41
CA THR A 109 21.49 10.93 12.71
C THR A 109 21.18 12.09 13.65
N ASN A 110 21.49 13.32 13.24
CA ASN A 110 21.25 14.51 14.05
C ASN A 110 19.86 15.11 13.77
N PHE A 111 19.43 16.05 14.63
CA PHE A 111 18.11 16.67 14.51
C PHE A 111 17.92 17.49 13.22
N ASN A 112 18.98 18.14 12.71
CA ASN A 112 18.91 18.88 11.45
C ASN A 112 18.69 17.94 10.26
N ASP A 113 19.36 16.78 10.22
CA ASP A 113 19.16 15.78 9.17
C ASP A 113 17.71 15.30 9.11
N ILE A 114 17.04 15.22 10.26
CA ILE A 114 15.62 14.84 10.36
C ILE A 114 14.74 15.96 9.83
N ILE A 115 14.92 17.21 10.28
CA ILE A 115 14.11 18.36 9.82
C ILE A 115 14.21 18.54 8.31
N PHE A 116 15.39 18.33 7.74
CA PHE A 116 15.64 18.51 6.32
C PHE A 116 15.40 17.23 5.49
N ASN A 117 14.87 16.16 6.07
CA ASN A 117 14.66 14.86 5.41
C ASN A 117 15.93 14.30 4.71
N LYS A 118 17.10 14.51 5.33
CA LYS A 118 18.43 14.09 4.85
C LYS A 118 19.01 12.92 5.65
N PHE A 119 18.16 12.09 6.24
CA PHE A 119 18.59 10.94 7.02
C PHE A 119 18.56 9.65 6.19
N ALA A 120 19.39 8.68 6.60
CA ALA A 120 19.27 7.30 6.14
C ALA A 120 18.56 6.46 7.21
N PRO A 121 17.71 5.50 6.84
CA PRO A 121 17.10 4.60 7.81
C PRO A 121 18.15 3.66 8.41
N ALA A 122 17.88 3.14 9.61
CA ALA A 122 18.67 2.08 10.20
C ALA A 122 18.50 0.79 9.40
N ILE A 123 19.63 0.19 9.01
CA ILE A 123 19.67 -1.11 8.34
C ILE A 123 20.13 -2.14 9.39
N GLU A 124 19.28 -3.12 9.70
CA GLU A 124 19.62 -4.21 10.60
C GLU A 124 19.56 -5.52 9.83
N ARG A 125 20.64 -6.31 9.84
CA ARG A 125 20.74 -7.60 9.13
C ARG A 125 20.36 -7.49 7.65
N GLY A 126 20.71 -6.36 7.01
CA GLY A 126 20.43 -6.09 5.61
C GLY A 126 18.97 -5.72 5.31
N SER A 127 18.16 -5.35 6.29
CA SER A 127 16.78 -4.88 6.05
C SER A 127 16.45 -3.60 6.80
N VAL A 128 15.61 -2.78 6.18
CA VAL A 128 14.98 -1.61 6.82
C VAL A 128 13.60 -2.02 7.33
N ARG A 129 13.22 -1.54 8.51
CA ARG A 129 11.88 -1.75 9.10
C ARG A 129 11.06 -0.48 9.07
N PHE A 130 9.85 -0.58 8.52
CA PHE A 130 8.82 0.45 8.60
C PHE A 130 7.69 -0.03 9.52
N PHE A 131 7.10 0.88 10.27
CA PHE A 131 6.12 0.57 11.30
C PHE A 131 4.87 1.40 11.07
N ILE A 132 3.68 0.80 11.19
CA ILE A 132 2.44 1.58 11.20
C ILE A 132 2.13 2.17 12.60
N ASN A 133 2.86 1.73 13.63
CA ASN A 133 2.71 2.19 15.01
C ASN A 133 3.98 2.89 15.52
N LYS A 134 3.85 4.14 15.96
CA LYS A 134 4.95 4.94 16.50
C LYS A 134 5.60 4.32 17.73
N ASN A 135 4.82 3.72 18.64
CA ASN A 135 5.34 3.15 19.87
C ASN A 135 6.17 1.90 19.60
N GLU A 136 5.76 1.07 18.64
CA GLU A 136 6.57 -0.07 18.18
C GLU A 136 7.89 0.40 17.58
N SER A 137 7.85 1.41 16.71
CA SER A 137 9.06 2.04 16.13
C SER A 137 9.99 2.63 17.19
N SER A 138 9.43 3.35 18.16
CA SER A 138 10.19 3.99 19.25
C SER A 138 10.77 2.97 20.24
N THR A 139 10.08 1.85 20.44
CA THR A 139 10.60 0.73 21.25
C THR A 139 11.74 0.03 20.52
N TYR A 140 11.58 -0.17 19.21
CA TYR A 140 12.62 -0.76 18.38
C TYR A 140 13.88 0.14 18.30
N SER A 141 13.73 1.46 18.20
CA SER A 141 14.90 2.35 18.18
C SER A 141 15.71 2.32 19.48
N LYS A 142 15.07 2.14 20.64
CA LYS A 142 15.80 1.92 21.91
C LYS A 142 16.65 0.65 21.88
N LYS A 143 16.15 -0.43 21.25
CA LYS A 143 16.93 -1.66 21.04
C LYS A 143 18.15 -1.46 20.14
N LEU A 144 18.09 -0.46 19.25
CA LEU A 144 19.20 -0.05 18.39
C LEU A 144 20.15 0.98 19.03
N GLY A 145 20.01 1.29 20.32
CA GLY A 145 20.93 2.19 21.05
C GLY A 145 20.44 3.63 21.20
N HIS A 146 19.29 4.01 20.63
CA HIS A 146 18.72 5.35 20.79
C HIS A 146 18.03 5.49 22.16
N THR A 147 18.74 6.01 23.16
CA THR A 147 18.31 6.09 24.58
C THR A 147 16.90 6.66 24.79
N ASN A 148 16.56 7.75 24.09
CA ASN A 148 15.26 8.41 24.23
C ASN A 148 14.15 7.79 23.35
N GLY A 149 14.51 6.86 22.46
CA GLY A 149 13.63 6.38 21.39
C GLY A 149 13.43 7.46 20.33
N ILE A 150 13.69 7.11 19.07
CA ILE A 150 13.48 7.98 17.92
C ILE A 150 12.64 7.26 16.88
N SER A 151 11.74 8.00 16.22
CA SER A 151 10.83 7.48 15.23
C SER A 151 10.38 8.64 14.33
N ILE A 152 10.59 8.51 13.03
CA ILE A 152 10.33 9.55 12.03
C ILE A 152 9.08 9.17 11.25
N ASP A 153 8.11 10.07 11.22
CA ASP A 153 6.89 9.96 10.40
C ASP A 153 7.28 10.18 8.93
N LEU A 154 6.78 9.33 8.04
CA LEU A 154 7.02 9.39 6.62
C LEU A 154 5.71 9.69 5.90
N ASP A 155 5.71 10.77 5.15
CA ASP A 155 4.78 10.93 4.05
C ASP A 155 5.21 10.08 2.85
N MET A 156 4.34 10.00 1.83
CA MET A 156 4.59 9.21 0.62
C MET A 156 5.86 9.68 -0.13
N SER A 157 6.14 10.98 -0.13
CA SER A 157 7.31 11.54 -0.82
C SER A 157 8.61 11.09 -0.15
N SER A 158 8.68 11.26 1.17
CA SER A 158 9.84 10.87 1.99
C SER A 158 10.05 9.36 1.94
N PHE A 159 8.96 8.60 1.96
CA PHE A 159 9.02 7.14 1.78
C PHE A 159 9.61 6.76 0.41
N ASN A 160 9.13 7.35 -0.68
CA ASN A 160 9.66 7.10 -2.02
C ASN A 160 11.17 7.41 -2.11
N THR A 161 11.59 8.58 -1.60
CA THR A 161 13.01 8.96 -1.57
C THR A 161 13.87 7.96 -0.79
N ILE A 162 13.37 7.44 0.34
CA ILE A 162 14.06 6.41 1.11
C ILE A 162 14.19 5.12 0.27
N ILE A 163 13.13 4.65 -0.37
CA ILE A 163 13.18 3.43 -1.19
C ILE A 163 14.16 3.58 -2.37
N GLU A 164 14.15 4.73 -3.05
CA GLU A 164 15.11 5.02 -4.12
C GLU A 164 16.56 5.07 -3.62
N SER A 165 16.79 5.60 -2.42
CA SER A 165 18.11 5.58 -1.78
C SER A 165 18.54 4.15 -1.42
N LEU A 166 17.59 3.31 -0.98
CA LEU A 166 17.89 1.93 -0.57
C LEU A 166 18.28 1.04 -1.74
N LEU A 167 17.77 1.29 -2.95
CA LEU A 167 18.19 0.60 -4.17
C LEU A 167 19.68 0.73 -4.47
N LYS A 168 20.33 1.78 -3.95
CA LYS A 168 21.77 2.05 -4.14
C LYS A 168 22.60 1.63 -2.92
N SER A 169 21.97 1.01 -1.92
CA SER A 169 22.58 0.66 -0.63
C SER A 169 22.88 -0.84 -0.51
N GLU A 170 23.46 -1.24 0.63
CA GLU A 170 23.67 -2.64 0.99
C GLU A 170 22.41 -3.37 1.49
N ALA A 171 21.29 -2.66 1.63
CA ALA A 171 20.03 -3.27 2.06
C ALA A 171 19.54 -4.27 1.00
N LYS A 172 19.11 -5.44 1.46
CA LYS A 172 18.59 -6.54 0.64
C LYS A 172 17.06 -6.58 0.60
N GLY A 173 16.39 -5.87 1.51
CA GLY A 173 14.94 -5.96 1.65
C GLY A 173 14.36 -4.95 2.60
N VAL A 174 13.03 -4.90 2.59
CA VAL A 174 12.22 -4.06 3.46
C VAL A 174 11.25 -4.94 4.23
N LYS A 175 11.02 -4.57 5.49
CA LYS A 175 10.04 -5.20 6.36
C LYS A 175 9.03 -4.18 6.83
N PHE A 176 7.75 -4.53 6.76
CA PHE A 176 6.65 -3.79 7.35
C PHE A 176 6.24 -4.46 8.65
N ILE A 177 6.14 -3.68 9.73
CA ILE A 177 5.79 -4.14 11.07
C ILE A 177 4.41 -3.60 11.41
N ILE A 178 3.46 -4.52 11.64
CA ILE A 178 2.03 -4.24 11.77
C ILE A 178 1.51 -4.99 12.98
N ASN A 179 1.30 -4.31 14.10
CA ASN A 179 0.84 -4.94 15.34
C ASN A 179 1.68 -6.19 15.65
N SER A 180 3.01 -6.04 15.59
CA SER A 180 4.01 -7.09 15.78
C SER A 180 4.08 -8.21 14.72
N ILE A 181 3.34 -8.10 13.61
CA ILE A 181 3.47 -8.98 12.45
C ILE A 181 4.50 -8.37 11.48
N GLU A 182 5.52 -9.14 11.10
CA GLU A 182 6.46 -8.76 10.04
C GLU A 182 5.97 -9.25 8.68
N SER A 183 6.01 -8.37 7.67
CA SER A 183 5.82 -8.71 6.26
C SER A 183 7.01 -8.22 5.45
N ASP A 184 7.63 -9.13 4.69
CA ASP A 184 8.82 -8.88 3.89
C ASP A 184 8.49 -8.60 2.42
N ILE A 185 9.27 -7.70 1.81
CA ILE A 185 9.28 -7.47 0.37
C ILE A 185 10.69 -7.03 -0.06
N THR A 186 11.11 -7.39 -1.27
CA THR A 186 12.38 -6.90 -1.83
C THR A 186 12.27 -5.41 -2.18
N ILE A 187 13.40 -4.71 -2.16
CA ILE A 187 13.43 -3.26 -2.44
C ILE A 187 13.03 -3.02 -3.91
N GLU A 188 13.47 -3.87 -4.83
CA GLU A 188 13.18 -3.78 -6.27
C GLU A 188 11.68 -3.94 -6.54
N LYS A 189 11.05 -4.94 -5.90
CA LYS A 189 9.62 -5.17 -6.05
C LYS A 189 8.82 -4.03 -5.44
N LEU A 190 9.19 -3.57 -4.25
CA LEU A 190 8.57 -2.42 -3.60
C LEU A 190 8.66 -1.17 -4.49
N ASN A 191 9.84 -0.86 -5.04
CA ASN A 191 10.02 0.26 -5.96
C ASN A 191 9.15 0.12 -7.23
N SER A 192 9.04 -1.09 -7.78
CA SER A 192 8.18 -1.39 -8.94
C SER A 192 6.69 -1.24 -8.65
N LEU A 193 6.25 -1.47 -7.41
CA LEU A 193 4.87 -1.20 -7.00
C LEU A 193 4.64 0.30 -6.85
N LEU A 194 5.56 1.01 -6.20
CA LEU A 194 5.50 2.46 -5.99
C LEU A 194 5.44 3.23 -7.31
N SER A 195 6.22 2.83 -8.31
CA SER A 195 6.22 3.47 -9.63
C SER A 195 4.88 3.34 -10.38
N LYS A 196 4.10 2.28 -10.10
CA LYS A 196 2.76 2.07 -10.70
C LYS A 196 1.66 2.80 -9.96
N MET A 197 1.90 3.21 -8.71
CA MET A 197 0.95 3.99 -7.95
C MET A 197 0.98 5.46 -8.37
N ASN A 198 2.10 5.97 -8.87
CA ASN A 198 2.33 7.38 -9.20
C ASN A 198 1.54 7.86 -10.42
#